data_AF-A0A534RT15-F1
#
_entry.id   AF-A0A534RT15-F1
#
_cell.length_a   1.000
_cell.length_b   1.000
_cell.length_c   1.000
_cell.angle_alpha   90.00
_cell.angle_beta   90.00
_cell.angle_gamma   90.00
#
_symmetry.space_group_name_H-M   'P 1'
#
loop_
_entity.id
_entity.type
_entity.pdbx_description
1 polymer ?
#
loop_
_entity_poly.entity_id
_entity_poly.type
_entity_poly.pdbx_seq_one_letter_code
_entity_poly.pdbx_strand_id
1 'polypeptide(L)'
;TIARERGRPAVAVTFDRHPREVFAPGTEPRQLTSPGRKAELIRALGVDTLLVLEFTEEFSRLPADEFAKQILVEGLHAEHVVVGENFTFVHRAQGNVGLLI
;
A
#
# COMPACT_ATOMS: atom_id res chain seq x y z
N THR A 1 -4.88 4.62 17.81
CA THR A 1 -5.11 3.94 16.52
C THR A 1 -5.68 2.58 16.82
N ILE A 2 -6.46 2.02 15.89
CA ILE A 2 -7.08 0.68 16.05
C ILE A 2 -6.02 -0.38 16.42
N ALA A 3 -4.82 -0.30 15.81
CA ALA A 3 -3.70 -1.16 16.13
C ALA A 3 -3.28 -1.09 17.62
N ARG A 4 -3.15 0.11 18.19
CA ARG A 4 -2.81 0.30 19.61
C ARG A 4 -3.88 -0.25 20.55
N GLU A 5 -5.16 -0.01 20.25
CA GLU A 5 -6.29 -0.53 21.04
C GLU A 5 -6.32 -2.06 21.06
N ARG A 6 -5.84 -2.70 19.98
CA ARG A 6 -5.74 -4.17 19.86
C ARG A 6 -4.37 -4.73 20.26
N GLY A 7 -3.43 -3.91 20.70
CA GLY A 7 -2.07 -4.35 21.03
C GLY A 7 -1.31 -4.97 19.85
N ARG A 8 -1.59 -4.50 18.62
CA ARG A 8 -0.97 -4.97 17.36
C ARG A 8 -0.06 -3.89 16.75
N PRO A 9 0.95 -4.26 15.95
CA PRO A 9 1.74 -3.30 15.19
C PRO A 9 0.90 -2.63 14.09
N ALA A 10 1.08 -1.33 13.92
CA ALA A 10 0.55 -0.57 12.79
C ALA A 10 1.53 -0.61 11.62
N VAL A 11 1.07 -1.08 10.46
CA VAL A 11 1.87 -1.12 9.23
C VAL A 11 1.25 -0.22 8.18
N ALA A 12 2.03 0.71 7.63
CA ALA A 12 1.67 1.44 6.43
C ALA A 12 2.27 0.73 5.21
N VAL A 13 1.45 0.53 4.16
CA VAL A 13 1.89 -0.09 2.90
C VAL A 13 1.89 0.98 1.81
N THR A 14 2.98 1.07 1.05
CA THR A 14 3.14 1.99 -0.09
C THR A 14 3.90 1.29 -1.21
N PHE A 15 3.95 1.94 -2.38
CA PHE A 15 4.82 1.54 -3.50
C PHE A 15 6.09 2.39 -3.56
N ASP A 16 7.14 1.81 -4.15
CA ASP A 16 8.44 2.48 -4.38
C ASP A 16 8.39 3.53 -5.50
N ARG A 17 7.52 3.33 -6.49
CA ARG A 17 7.34 4.21 -7.64
C ARG A 17 5.86 4.42 -7.99
N HIS A 18 5.57 5.51 -8.68
CA HIS A 18 4.23 5.81 -9.17
C HIS A 18 3.89 4.91 -10.37
N PRO A 19 2.65 4.39 -10.53
CA PRO A 19 2.30 3.52 -11.66
C PRO A 19 2.60 4.12 -13.04
N ARG A 20 2.49 5.45 -13.18
CA ARG A 20 2.86 6.18 -14.41
C ARG A 20 4.35 6.11 -14.73
N GLU A 21 5.24 5.95 -13.75
CA GLU A 21 6.67 5.72 -14.02
C GLU A 21 6.90 4.40 -14.76
N VAL A 22 5.99 3.43 -14.61
CA VAL A 22 6.05 2.13 -15.29
C VAL A 22 5.31 2.16 -16.62
N PHE A 23 4.09 2.71 -16.67
CA PHE A 23 3.23 2.63 -17.87
C PHE A 23 3.33 3.82 -18.82
N ALA A 24 3.74 4.99 -18.34
CA ALA A 24 3.84 6.21 -19.13
C ALA A 24 4.99 7.11 -18.61
N PRO A 25 6.25 6.65 -18.75
CA PRO A 25 7.41 7.33 -18.19
C PRO A 25 7.51 8.79 -18.67
N GLY A 26 7.86 9.70 -17.76
CA GLY A 26 7.93 11.14 -18.00
C GLY A 26 6.60 11.88 -17.81
N THR A 27 5.55 11.18 -17.39
CA THR A 27 4.23 11.77 -17.12
C THR A 27 3.80 11.64 -15.65
N GLU A 28 4.62 11.02 -14.82
CA GLU A 28 4.41 10.88 -13.39
C GLU A 28 4.32 12.23 -12.68
N PRO A 29 3.51 12.34 -11.61
CA PRO A 29 3.52 13.50 -10.75
C PRO A 29 4.89 13.65 -10.08
N ARG A 30 5.30 14.90 -9.81
CA ARG A 30 6.48 15.16 -8.99
C ARG A 30 6.26 14.61 -7.58
N GLN A 31 7.26 13.92 -7.03
CA GLN A 31 7.20 13.45 -5.65
C GLN A 31 7.25 14.64 -4.68
N LEU A 32 6.34 14.64 -3.69
CA LEU A 32 6.28 15.68 -2.65
C LEU A 32 7.41 15.55 -1.62
N THR A 33 7.90 14.33 -1.41
CA THR A 33 8.92 14.00 -0.39
C THR A 33 9.81 12.89 -0.92
N SER A 34 11.08 12.86 -0.50
CA SER A 34 11.93 11.68 -0.70
C SER A 34 11.41 10.47 0.10
N PRO A 35 11.79 9.23 -0.27
CA PRO A 35 11.41 8.03 0.48
C PRO A 35 11.80 8.08 1.97
N GLY A 36 13.01 8.54 2.27
CA GLY A 36 13.48 8.71 3.66
C GLY A 36 12.63 9.70 4.44
N ARG A 37 12.30 10.85 3.84
CA ARG A 37 11.43 11.84 4.50
C ARG A 37 10.01 11.32 4.71
N LYS A 38 9.47 10.57 3.74
CA LYS A 38 8.17 9.90 3.87
C LYS A 38 8.17 8.94 5.06
N ALA A 39 9.21 8.11 5.20
CA ALA A 39 9.34 7.17 6.32
C ALA A 39 9.40 7.88 7.68
N GLU A 40 10.15 8.99 7.78
CA GLU A 40 10.18 9.82 8.99
C GLU A 40 8.80 10.36 9.37
N LEU A 41 8.07 10.92 8.40
CA LEU A 41 6.73 11.49 8.61
C LEU A 41 5.73 10.42 9.05
N ILE A 42 5.74 9.26 8.40
CA ILE A 42 4.86 8.13 8.75
C ILE A 42 5.16 7.61 10.15
N ARG A 43 6.44 7.44 10.48
CA ARG A 43 6.87 7.03 11.83
C ARG A 43 6.43 8.05 12.89
N ALA A 44 6.52 9.34 12.61
CA ALA A 44 6.07 10.40 13.52
C ALA A 44 4.57 10.36 13.82
N LEU A 45 3.76 9.76 12.93
CA LEU A 45 2.33 9.52 13.16
C LEU A 45 2.05 8.27 14.03
N GLY A 46 3.09 7.57 14.48
CA GLY A 46 2.97 6.40 15.34
C GLY A 46 2.69 5.10 14.61
N VAL A 47 3.05 5.01 13.33
CA VAL A 47 3.13 3.75 12.56
C VAL A 47 4.46 3.07 12.89
N ASP A 48 4.41 1.76 13.14
CA ASP A 48 5.58 0.98 13.56
C ASP A 48 6.45 0.58 12.36
N THR A 49 5.83 0.23 11.24
CA THR A 49 6.53 -0.25 10.04
C THR A 49 5.98 0.41 8.77
N LEU A 50 6.87 0.83 7.87
CA LEU A 50 6.54 1.19 6.49
C LEU A 50 6.98 0.05 5.57
N LEU A 51 6.01 -0.70 5.03
CA LEU A 51 6.25 -1.68 3.98
C LEU A 51 6.21 -0.98 2.61
N VAL A 52 7.32 -1.03 1.89
CA VAL A 52 7.42 -0.50 0.52
C VAL A 52 7.43 -1.67 -0.45
N LEU A 53 6.38 -1.80 -1.24
CA LEU A 53 6.25 -2.80 -2.29
C LEU A 53 6.88 -2.28 -3.56
N GLU A 54 7.61 -3.14 -4.27
CA GLU A 54 8.08 -2.81 -5.61
C GLU A 54 6.92 -2.87 -6.60
N PHE A 55 6.68 -1.77 -7.31
CA PHE A 55 5.64 -1.72 -8.33
C PHE A 55 6.23 -2.03 -9.71
N THR A 56 5.97 -3.23 -10.20
CA THR A 56 6.35 -3.70 -11.55
C THR A 56 5.12 -3.88 -12.45
N GLU A 57 5.34 -4.01 -13.75
CA GLU A 57 4.26 -4.37 -14.68
C GLU A 57 3.66 -5.73 -14.32
N GLU A 58 4.48 -6.71 -13.92
CA GLU A 58 4.02 -8.01 -13.46
C GLU A 58 3.16 -7.88 -12.20
N PHE A 59 3.61 -7.11 -11.21
CA PHE A 59 2.87 -6.84 -9.99
C PHE A 59 1.51 -6.20 -10.31
N SER A 60 1.45 -5.30 -11.29
CA SER A 60 0.20 -4.67 -11.70
C SER A 60 -0.82 -5.65 -12.29
N ARG A 61 -0.40 -6.82 -12.75
CA ARG A 61 -1.27 -7.85 -13.33
C ARG A 61 -1.78 -8.84 -12.29
N LEU A 62 -1.27 -8.77 -11.06
CA LEU A 62 -1.72 -9.61 -9.97
C LEU A 62 -3.23 -9.40 -9.74
N PRO A 63 -4.03 -10.46 -9.61
CA PRO A 63 -5.43 -10.34 -9.21
C PRO A 63 -5.56 -9.70 -7.82
N ALA A 64 -6.62 -8.93 -7.61
CA ALA A 64 -6.79 -8.18 -6.36
C ALA A 64 -7.03 -9.10 -5.14
N ASP A 65 -7.69 -10.23 -5.35
CA ASP A 65 -7.89 -11.29 -4.34
C ASP A 65 -6.59 -12.00 -4.01
N GLU A 66 -5.74 -12.27 -5.00
CA GLU A 66 -4.40 -12.80 -4.78
C GLU A 66 -3.51 -11.81 -4.02
N PHE A 67 -3.58 -10.51 -4.33
CA PHE A 67 -2.89 -9.49 -3.54
C PHE A 67 -3.36 -9.49 -2.08
N ALA A 68 -4.68 -9.48 -1.85
CA ALA A 68 -5.22 -9.48 -0.50
C ALA A 68 -4.78 -10.72 0.27
N LYS A 69 -4.85 -11.89 -0.36
CA LYS A 69 -4.43 -13.16 0.22
C LYS A 69 -2.93 -13.18 0.52
N GLN A 70 -2.07 -12.96 -0.48
CA GLN A 70 -0.63 -13.14 -0.35
C GLN A 70 0.00 -12.06 0.54
N ILE A 71 -0.41 -10.79 0.37
CA ILE A 71 0.24 -9.66 1.04
C ILE A 71 -0.42 -9.37 2.39
N LEU A 72 -1.75 -9.27 2.44
CA LEU A 72 -2.44 -8.84 3.65
C LEU A 72 -2.67 -10.01 4.61
N VAL A 73 -3.17 -11.14 4.13
CA VAL A 73 -3.53 -12.28 4.97
C VAL A 73 -2.31 -13.16 5.31
N GLU A 74 -1.58 -13.61 4.30
CA GLU A 74 -0.46 -14.53 4.47
C GLU A 74 0.84 -13.81 4.86
N GLY A 75 1.12 -12.66 4.25
CA GLY A 75 2.35 -11.90 4.50
C GLY A 75 2.30 -11.07 5.79
N LEU A 76 1.23 -10.28 5.98
CA LEU A 76 1.11 -9.37 7.12
C LEU A 76 0.27 -9.92 8.27
N HIS A 77 -0.50 -11.00 8.06
CA HIS A 77 -1.49 -11.48 9.01
C HIS A 77 -2.40 -10.35 9.52
N ALA A 78 -2.84 -9.49 8.59
CA ALA A 78 -3.57 -8.27 8.90
C ALA A 78 -4.93 -8.61 9.52
N GLU A 79 -5.12 -8.17 10.77
CA GLU A 79 -6.40 -8.29 11.49
C GLU A 79 -7.37 -7.15 11.10
N HIS A 80 -6.85 -6.03 10.64
CA HIS A 80 -7.64 -4.88 10.24
C HIS A 80 -6.93 -4.09 9.13
N VAL A 81 -7.69 -3.70 8.11
CA VAL A 81 -7.19 -2.95 6.96
C VAL A 81 -7.95 -1.64 6.86
N VAL A 82 -7.22 -0.53 6.78
CA VAL A 82 -7.78 0.81 6.59
C VAL A 82 -7.31 1.34 5.25
N VAL A 83 -8.25 1.77 4.43
CA VAL A 83 -8.00 2.33 3.09
C VAL A 83 -8.78 3.63 2.91
N GLY A 84 -8.28 4.52 2.07
CA GLY A 84 -9.02 5.73 1.69
C GLY A 84 -10.19 5.39 0.77
N GLU A 85 -11.21 6.26 0.71
CA GLU A 85 -12.41 6.06 -0.12
C GLU A 85 -12.08 5.85 -1.60
N ASN A 86 -11.04 6.52 -2.10
CA ASN A 86 -10.57 6.41 -3.48
C ASN A 86 -9.49 5.34 -3.67
N PHE A 87 -9.31 4.43 -2.71
CA PHE A 87 -8.28 3.41 -2.80
C PHE A 87 -8.68 2.33 -3.79
N THR A 88 -7.91 2.27 -4.87
CA THR A 88 -7.94 1.17 -5.83
C THR A 88 -6.58 0.50 -5.87
N PHE A 89 -6.56 -0.83 -5.99
CA PHE A 89 -5.31 -1.58 -6.05
C PHE A 89 -5.32 -2.62 -7.17
N VAL A 90 -4.10 -2.91 -7.66
CA VAL A 90 -3.76 -3.97 -8.63
C VAL A 90 -4.49 -3.91 -9.97
N HIS A 91 -4.57 -5.03 -10.70
CA HIS A 91 -4.98 -5.12 -12.10
C HIS A 91 -6.18 -4.25 -12.42
N ARG A 92 -5.94 -3.23 -13.27
CA ARG A 92 -6.94 -2.26 -13.74
C ARG A 92 -7.70 -1.54 -12.62
N ALA A 93 -7.09 -1.34 -11.44
CA ALA A 93 -7.74 -0.71 -10.30
C ALA A 93 -9.02 -1.46 -9.84
N GLN A 94 -9.11 -2.77 -10.11
CA GLN A 94 -10.29 -3.58 -9.80
C GLN A 94 -10.41 -3.91 -8.31
N GLY A 95 -9.30 -3.93 -7.58
CA GLY A 95 -9.33 -4.02 -6.13
C GLY A 95 -9.98 -2.76 -5.56
N ASN A 96 -11.06 -2.94 -4.80
CA ASN A 96 -11.78 -1.85 -4.14
C ASN A 96 -12.15 -2.26 -2.70
N VAL A 97 -12.68 -1.32 -1.92
CA VAL A 97 -13.04 -1.55 -0.51
C VAL A 97 -13.95 -2.76 -0.34
N GLY A 98 -14.88 -3.02 -1.27
CA GLY A 98 -15.79 -4.17 -1.21
C GLY A 98 -15.10 -5.53 -1.28
N LEU A 99 -13.88 -5.63 -1.81
CA LEU A 99 -13.09 -6.86 -1.79
C LEU A 99 -12.38 -7.09 -0.44
N LEU A 100 -12.27 -6.04 0.37
CA LEU A 100 -11.56 -6.05 1.66
C LEU A 100 -12.51 -6.20 2.87
N ILE A 101 -13.82 -6.33 2.63
CA ILE A 101 -14.87 -6.49 3.66
C ILE A 101 -15.24 -7.97 3.79
#